data_AF-A0A9D8ZFS9-F1
#
_entry.id   AF-A0A9D8ZFS9-F1
#
_cell.length_a   1.000
_cell.length_b   1.000
_cell.length_c   1.000
_cell.angle_alpha   90.00
_cell.angle_beta   90.00
_cell.angle_gamma   90.00
#
_symmetry.space_group_name_H-M   'P 1'
#
loop_
_entity.id
_entity.type
_entity.pdbx_description
1 polymer ?
#
loop_
_entity_poly.entity_id
_entity_poly.type
_entity_poly.pdbx_seq_one_letter_code
_entity_poly.pdbx_strand_id
1 'polypeptide(L)'
;MNDLDYNKAIYGYIYSLWETSGLSIRGFAAIHTFEERSMRDIIKAVKEDKDYQISLPTLYKICESLNISLSQFFIEVEKWQNSN
;
A
#
# COMPACT_ATOMS: atom_id res chain seq x y z
N MET A 1 -23.29 4.23 -9.27
CA MET A 1 -22.04 3.45 -9.28
C MET A 1 -21.11 4.23 -8.38
N ASN A 2 -20.80 3.73 -7.17
CA ASN A 2 -19.74 4.38 -6.38
C ASN A 2 -18.47 4.17 -7.19
N ASP A 3 -17.88 5.24 -7.71
CA ASP A 3 -16.59 5.15 -8.37
C ASP A 3 -15.62 4.53 -7.38
N LEU A 4 -15.02 3.41 -7.78
CA LEU A 4 -14.05 2.71 -6.96
C LEU A 4 -12.83 3.63 -6.83
N ASP A 5 -12.59 4.14 -5.62
CA ASP A 5 -11.36 4.88 -5.34
C ASP A 5 -10.22 3.86 -5.17
N TYR A 6 -9.66 3.41 -6.30
CA TYR A 6 -8.55 2.47 -6.35
C TYR A 6 -7.34 2.96 -5.54
N ASN A 7 -7.14 4.27 -5.46
CA ASN A 7 -6.05 4.84 -4.67
C ASN A 7 -6.25 4.52 -3.18
N LYS A 8 -7.45 4.77 -2.64
CA LYS A 8 -7.78 4.41 -1.25
C LYS A 8 -7.65 2.91 -0.98
N ALA A 9 -8.12 2.07 -1.89
CA ALA A 9 -7.99 0.61 -1.75
C ALA A 9 -6.52 0.16 -1.71
N ILE A 10 -5.68 0.70 -2.59
CA ILE A 10 -4.23 0.43 -2.62
C ILE A 10 -3.57 0.89 -1.31
N TYR A 11 -3.88 2.09 -0.83
CA TYR A 11 -3.27 2.62 0.40
C TYR A 11 -3.69 1.83 1.63
N GLY A 12 -4.97 1.47 1.71
CA GLY A 12 -5.50 0.65 2.79
C GLY A 12 -4.86 -0.74 2.82
N TYR A 13 -4.70 -1.38 1.66
CA TYR A 13 -4.02 -2.67 1.58
C TYR A 13 -2.55 -2.57 2.02
N ILE A 14 -1.77 -1.62 1.49
CA ILE A 14 -0.35 -1.42 1.89
C ILE A 14 -0.24 -1.07 3.38
N TYR A 15 -1.14 -0.25 3.89
CA TYR A 15 -1.22 0.09 5.31
C TYR A 15 -1.46 -1.16 6.16
N SER A 16 -2.37 -2.05 5.73
CA SER A 16 -2.66 -3.30 6.44
C SER A 16 -1.48 -4.26 6.46
N LEU A 17 -0.70 -4.35 5.36
CA LEU A 17 0.53 -5.13 5.31
C LEU A 17 1.54 -4.61 6.35
N TRP A 18 1.67 -3.29 6.48
CA TRP A 18 2.53 -2.69 7.48
C TRP A 18 2.04 -2.98 8.90
N GLU A 19 0.77 -2.72 9.21
CA GLU A 19 0.23 -2.95 10.56
C GLU A 19 0.37 -4.42 11.00
N THR A 20 0.11 -5.36 10.09
CA THR A 20 0.21 -6.80 10.38
C THR A 20 1.65 -7.29 10.47
N SER A 21 2.61 -6.62 9.83
CA SER A 21 4.03 -6.99 9.89
C SER A 21 4.68 -6.79 11.27
N GLY A 22 4.11 -5.93 12.13
CA GLY A 22 4.71 -5.54 13.41
C GLY A 22 6.00 -4.71 13.28
N LEU A 23 6.36 -4.29 12.07
CA LEU A 23 7.58 -3.51 11.81
C LEU A 23 7.39 -2.03 12.09
N SER A 24 8.48 -1.34 12.44
CA SER A 24 8.50 0.13 12.36
C SER A 24 8.34 0.60 10.91
N ILE A 25 7.88 1.84 10.71
CA ILE A 25 7.77 2.47 9.37
C ILE A 25 9.10 2.34 8.60
N ARG A 26 10.23 2.59 9.28
CA ARG A 26 11.57 2.46 8.70
C ARG A 26 11.87 1.02 8.30
N GLY A 27 11.56 0.05 9.17
CA GLY A 27 11.82 -1.37 8.93
C GLY A 27 11.02 -1.89 7.73
N PHE A 28 9.74 -1.53 7.66
CA PHE A 28 8.87 -1.88 6.54
C PHE A 28 9.37 -1.28 5.23
N ALA A 29 9.66 0.02 5.20
CA ALA A 29 10.19 0.69 4.01
C ALA A 29 11.52 0.09 3.54
N ALA A 30 12.40 -0.29 4.47
CA ALA A 30 13.68 -0.93 4.16
C ALA A 30 13.51 -2.33 3.54
N ILE A 31 12.65 -3.18 4.10
CA ILE A 31 12.36 -4.52 3.57
C ILE A 31 11.73 -4.43 2.17
N HIS A 32 10.80 -3.50 1.99
CA HIS A 32 10.10 -3.29 0.73
C HIS A 32 10.84 -2.35 -0.22
N THR A 33 12.09 -1.97 0.10
CA THR A 33 13.03 -1.19 -0.73
C THR A 33 12.54 0.18 -1.22
N PHE A 34 11.62 0.81 -0.49
CA PHE A 34 11.07 2.13 -0.80
C PHE A 34 11.34 3.17 0.29
N GLU A 35 11.01 4.44 0.05
CA GLU A 35 11.32 5.52 0.98
C GLU A 35 10.39 5.54 2.21
N GLU A 36 10.96 5.75 3.40
CA GLU A 36 10.19 5.95 4.64
C GLU A 36 9.18 7.11 4.51
N ARG A 37 9.48 8.10 3.65
CA ARG A 37 8.56 9.19 3.31
C ARG A 37 7.29 8.67 2.61
N SER A 38 7.41 7.79 1.63
CA SER A 38 6.23 7.24 0.94
C SER A 38 5.33 6.47 1.91
N MET A 39 5.90 5.74 2.88
CA MET A 39 5.08 5.05 3.88
C MET A 39 4.32 6.05 4.76
N ARG A 40 4.97 7.15 5.16
CA ARG A 40 4.30 8.22 5.91
C ARG A 40 3.17 8.87 5.12
N ASP A 41 3.35 9.09 3.82
CA ASP A 41 2.33 9.70 2.98
C ASP A 41 1.14 8.74 2.79
N ILE A 42 1.37 7.43 2.65
CA ILE A 42 0.33 6.39 2.67
C ILE A 42 -0.44 6.42 3.99
N ILE A 43 0.25 6.46 5.13
CA ILE A 43 -0.40 6.52 6.46
C ILE A 43 -1.29 7.76 6.58
N LYS A 44 -0.82 8.92 6.10
CA LYS A 44 -1.62 10.16 6.08
C LYS A 44 -2.81 10.05 5.14
N ALA A 45 -2.64 9.43 3.98
CA ALA A 45 -3.73 9.22 3.04
C ALA A 45 -4.86 8.36 3.67
N VAL A 46 -4.49 7.32 4.41
CA VAL A 46 -5.46 6.45 5.11
C VAL A 46 -6.07 7.14 6.34
N LYS A 47 -5.28 7.81 7.18
CA LYS A 47 -5.76 8.36 8.47
C LYS A 47 -6.37 9.75 8.40
N GLU A 48 -5.90 10.58 7.47
CA GLU A 48 -6.26 11.99 7.36
C GLU A 48 -7.07 12.28 6.07
N ASP A 49 -7.44 11.23 5.32
CA ASP A 49 -8.13 11.32 4.01
C ASP A 49 -7.42 12.28 3.04
N LYS A 50 -6.09 12.28 3.08
CA LYS A 50 -5.27 13.11 2.21
C LYS A 50 -5.08 12.46 0.84
N ASP A 51 -5.20 13.27 -0.19
CA ASP A 51 -4.84 12.84 -1.54
C ASP A 51 -3.34 12.60 -1.62
N TYR A 52 -2.98 11.38 -2.00
CA TYR A 52 -1.62 10.95 -2.27
C TYR A 52 -1.67 10.17 -3.56
N GLN A 53 -0.60 10.25 -4.36
CA GLN A 53 -0.48 9.43 -5.56
C GLN A 53 0.80 8.61 -5.44
N ILE A 54 0.64 7.31 -5.21
CA ILE A 54 1.78 6.39 -5.15
C ILE A 54 2.42 6.29 -6.54
N SER A 55 3.75 6.32 -6.58
CA SER A 55 4.46 6.14 -7.84
C SER A 55 4.46 4.67 -8.27
N LEU A 56 4.40 4.42 -9.58
CA LEU A 56 4.54 3.05 -10.14
C LEU A 56 5.84 2.36 -9.68
N PRO A 57 7.01 3.03 -9.62
CA PRO A 57 8.22 2.44 -9.05
C PRO A 57 8.08 1.98 -7.60
N THR A 58 7.36 2.74 -6.75
CA THR A 58 7.10 2.34 -5.36
C THR A 58 6.22 1.10 -5.32
N LEU A 59 5.16 1.08 -6.12
CA LEU A 59 4.25 -0.07 -6.22
C LEU A 59 5.00 -1.33 -6.69
N TYR A 60 5.85 -1.17 -7.70
CA TYR A 60 6.68 -2.26 -8.23
C TYR A 60 7.62 -2.83 -7.16
N LYS A 61 8.31 -1.99 -6.40
CA LYS A 61 9.20 -2.42 -5.29
C LYS A 61 8.46 -3.20 -4.20
N ILE A 62 7.23 -2.78 -3.88
CA ILE A 62 6.37 -3.51 -2.95
C ILE A 62 6.02 -4.90 -3.51
N CYS A 63 5.66 -4.99 -4.80
CA CYS A 63 5.38 -6.28 -5.45
C CYS A 63 6.60 -7.21 -5.45
N GLU A 64 7.78 -6.69 -5.82
CA GLU A 64 9.04 -7.45 -5.85
C GLU A 64 9.41 -8.01 -4.48
N SER A 65 9.30 -7.19 -3.43
CA SER A 65 9.61 -7.62 -2.05
C SER A 65 8.59 -8.60 -1.46
N LEU A 66 7.35 -8.59 -1.96
CA LEU A 66 6.33 -9.61 -1.65
C LEU A 66 6.44 -10.85 -2.53
N ASN A 67 7.31 -10.84 -3.54
CA ASN A 67 7.45 -11.90 -4.56
C ASN A 67 6.11 -12.23 -5.26
N ILE A 68 5.36 -11.18 -5.63
CA ILE A 68 4.09 -11.29 -6.37
C ILE A 68 4.13 -10.43 -7.64
N SER A 69 3.34 -10.81 -8.65
CA SER A 69 3.13 -9.98 -9.83
C SER A 69 2.25 -8.77 -9.53
N LEU A 70 2.32 -7.75 -10.39
CA LEU A 70 1.42 -6.59 -10.30
C LEU A 70 -0.06 -6.99 -10.42
N SER A 71 -0.38 -8.01 -11.23
CA SER A 71 -1.74 -8.54 -11.33
C SER A 71 -2.21 -9.21 -10.04
N GLN A 72 -1.34 -9.98 -9.39
CA GLN A 72 -1.63 -10.58 -8.09
C GLN A 72 -1.83 -9.51 -7.03
N PHE A 73 -0.99 -8.46 -7.01
CA PHE A 73 -1.15 -7.33 -6.11
C PHE A 73 -2.56 -6.71 -6.22
N PHE A 74 -3.04 -6.44 -7.44
CA PHE A 74 -4.39 -5.88 -7.62
C PHE A 74 -5.51 -6.84 -7.18
N ILE A 75 -5.34 -8.14 -7.38
CA ILE A 75 -6.28 -9.15 -6.86
C ILE A 75 -6.31 -9.10 -5.32
N GLU A 76 -5.17 -8.97 -4.66
CA GLU A 76 -5.11 -8.86 -3.19
C GLU A 76 -5.73 -7.55 -2.68
N VAL A 77 -5.55 -6.45 -3.40
CA VAL A 77 -6.22 -5.17 -3.11
C VAL A 77 -7.74 -5.32 -3.21
N GLU A 78 -8.26 -5.94 -4.26
CA GLU A 78 -9.71 -6.17 -4.41
C GLU A 78 -10.26 -7.07 -3.31
N LYS A 79 -9.54 -8.15 -2.95
CA LYS A 79 -9.93 -9.02 -1.82
C LYS A 79 -9.96 -8.27 -0.50
N TRP A 80 -8.94 -7.46 -0.23
CA TRP A 80 -8.85 -6.65 0.97
C TRP A 80 -10.01 -5.65 1.04
N GLN A 81 -10.31 -4.97 -0.07
CA GLN A 81 -11.41 -4.00 -0.16
C GLN A 81 -12.79 -4.65 0.04
N ASN A 82 -13.00 -5.87 -0.45
CA ASN A 82 -14.27 -6.58 -0.24
C ASN A 82 -14.45 -7.08 1.21
N SER A 83 -13.42 -6.98 2.05
CA SER A 83 -13.40 -7.49 3.42
C SER A 83 -13.34 -6.39 4.49
N ASN A 84 -13.24 -5.10 4.11
CA ASN A 84 -13.09 -3.95 5.01
C ASN A 84 -13.94 -2.76 4.54
#